data_AF-A0A4Y8CQK4-F1
#
_entry.id   AF-A0A4Y8CQK4-F1
#
_cell.length_a   1.000
_cell.length_b   1.000
_cell.length_c   1.000
_cell.angle_alpha   90.00
_cell.angle_beta   90.00
_cell.angle_gamma   90.00
#
_symmetry.space_group_name_H-M   'P 1'
#
loop_
_entity.id
_entity.type
_entity.pdbx_description
1 polymer ?
#
loop_
_entity_poly.entity_id
_entity_poly.type
_entity_poly.pdbx_seq_one_letter_code
_entity_poly.pdbx_strand_id
1 'polypeptide(L)'
;MIKERLMEVVQINTPIAVMFVVYALLMLYIGFYFYKQNKNSEDYFLGGRTMGPVISALSAGASDMSGWLLMGLPGALYVSGFIDSYIAIGLTIGASLNWIFVAKRLRIYTSVIANSLTIPDYFETRFDDDKHILRIVCAVVILIFFTFYVSSGLVSGAKLFESTFGIRYDYALTTGTIIIVAYTFLG
;
A
#
# COMPACT_ATOMS: atom_id res chain seq x y z
N MET A 1 38.34 -23.60 -4.72
CA MET A 1 36.88 -23.80 -4.77
C MET A 1 36.06 -22.90 -3.84
N ILE A 2 36.61 -22.28 -2.76
CA ILE A 2 35.82 -21.42 -1.85
C ILE A 2 35.87 -19.92 -2.25
N LYS A 3 36.90 -19.48 -2.99
CA LYS A 3 37.12 -18.06 -3.32
C LYS A 3 36.35 -17.54 -4.55
N GLU A 4 35.79 -18.41 -5.38
CA GLU A 4 35.07 -18.03 -6.60
C GLU A 4 33.59 -17.68 -6.36
N ARG A 5 33.05 -17.97 -5.17
CA ARG A 5 31.68 -17.62 -4.79
C ARG A 5 31.51 -16.17 -4.29
N LEU A 6 32.60 -15.41 -4.23
CA LEU A 6 32.62 -14.09 -3.58
C LEU A 6 32.36 -12.90 -4.49
N MET A 7 32.19 -13.10 -5.80
CA MET A 7 31.76 -12.04 -6.72
C MET A 7 30.93 -12.65 -7.86
N GLU A 8 29.70 -13.09 -7.56
CA GLU A 8 28.67 -13.00 -8.60
C GLU A 8 28.50 -11.51 -8.87
N VAL A 9 29.17 -11.04 -9.92
CA VAL A 9 28.98 -9.69 -10.44
C VAL A 9 27.54 -9.66 -10.90
N VAL A 10 26.71 -9.03 -10.09
CA VAL A 10 25.30 -8.79 -10.34
C VAL A 10 25.18 -8.11 -11.71
N GLN A 11 24.80 -8.86 -12.74
CA GLN A 11 24.60 -8.35 -14.10
C GLN A 11 23.25 -7.63 -14.13
N ILE A 12 23.24 -6.39 -13.64
CA ILE A 12 22.06 -5.54 -13.66
C ILE A 12 21.71 -5.22 -15.12
N ASN A 13 20.49 -5.55 -15.53
CA ASN A 13 19.96 -5.17 -16.82
C ASN A 13 19.80 -3.64 -16.89
N THR A 14 20.71 -2.97 -17.60
CA THR A 14 20.79 -1.50 -17.67
C THR A 14 19.46 -0.85 -18.09
N PRO A 15 18.74 -1.32 -19.15
CA PRO A 15 17.39 -0.84 -19.45
C PRO A 15 16.41 -0.88 -18.28
N ILE A 16 16.34 -2.00 -17.55
CA ILE A 16 15.41 -2.16 -16.41
C ILE A 16 15.79 -1.21 -15.29
N ALA A 17 17.08 -1.09 -14.98
CA ALA A 17 17.58 -0.19 -13.95
C ALA A 17 17.29 1.28 -14.28
N VAL A 18 17.49 1.71 -15.53
CA VAL A 18 17.18 3.07 -15.96
C VAL A 18 15.69 3.35 -15.86
N MET A 19 14.82 2.45 -16.33
CA MET A 19 13.37 2.59 -16.19
C MET A 19 12.94 2.71 -14.72
N PHE A 20 13.50 1.87 -13.85
CA PHE A 20 13.23 1.91 -12.41
C PHE A 20 13.65 3.24 -11.79
N VAL A 21 14.86 3.73 -12.07
CA VAL A 21 15.37 5.00 -11.53
C VAL A 21 14.54 6.19 -12.02
N VAL A 22 14.21 6.25 -13.31
CA VAL A 22 13.38 7.33 -13.87
C VAL A 22 11.99 7.31 -13.22
N TYR A 23 11.37 6.14 -13.09
CA TYR A 23 10.08 6.00 -12.42
C TYR A 23 10.15 6.46 -10.96
N ALA A 24 11.16 6.03 -10.20
CA ALA A 24 11.34 6.42 -8.81
C ALA A 24 11.53 7.93 -8.65
N LEU A 25 12.34 8.57 -9.51
CA LEU A 25 12.53 10.02 -9.51
C LEU A 25 11.24 10.78 -9.84
N LEU A 26 10.44 10.30 -10.78
CA LEU A 26 9.14 10.88 -11.10
C LEU A 26 8.19 10.79 -9.90
N MET A 27 8.13 9.64 -9.23
CA MET A 27 7.29 9.45 -8.03
C MET A 27 7.72 10.38 -6.88
N LEU A 28 9.02 10.50 -6.63
CA LEU A 28 9.57 11.43 -5.62
C LEU A 28 9.26 12.89 -5.97
N TYR A 29 9.38 13.26 -7.24
CA TYR A 29 9.05 14.61 -7.71
C TYR A 29 7.57 14.95 -7.48
N ILE A 30 6.65 14.04 -7.84
CA ILE A 30 5.21 14.21 -7.61
C ILE A 30 4.92 14.34 -6.12
N GLY A 31 5.51 13.47 -5.28
CA GLY A 31 5.36 13.52 -3.83
C GLY A 31 5.79 14.88 -3.25
N PHE A 32 7.00 15.35 -3.60
CA PHE A 32 7.51 16.63 -3.14
C PHE A 32 6.67 17.83 -3.63
N TYR A 33 6.15 17.77 -4.85
CA TYR A 33 5.29 18.81 -5.41
C TYR A 33 3.97 18.96 -4.64
N PHE A 34 3.34 17.84 -4.25
CA PHE A 34 2.10 17.85 -3.47
C PHE A 34 2.32 18.04 -1.97
N TYR A 35 3.46 17.61 -1.42
CA TYR A 35 3.86 17.90 -0.04
C TYR A 35 3.83 19.41 0.24
N LYS A 36 4.33 20.24 -0.67
CA LYS A 36 4.28 21.71 -0.55
C LYS A 36 2.87 22.32 -0.59
N GLN A 37 1.87 21.57 -1.05
CA GLN A 37 0.49 22.04 -1.13
C GLN A 37 -0.33 21.68 0.12
N ASN A 38 0.13 20.72 0.92
CA ASN A 38 -0.55 20.32 2.16
C ASN A 38 -0.30 21.34 3.27
N LYS A 39 -1.37 21.96 3.80
CA LYS A 39 -1.26 22.98 4.86
C LYS A 39 -1.75 22.49 6.22
N ASN A 40 -2.59 21.46 6.25
CA ASN A 40 -3.17 20.89 7.46
C ASN A 40 -3.39 19.37 7.31
N SER A 41 -3.83 18.73 8.39
CA SER A 41 -4.08 17.28 8.43
C SER A 41 -5.18 16.82 7.46
N GLU A 42 -6.20 17.64 7.19
CA GLU A 42 -7.25 17.28 6.22
C GLU A 42 -6.73 17.29 4.79
N ASP A 43 -5.88 18.25 4.43
CA ASP A 43 -5.18 18.27 3.14
C ASP A 43 -4.30 17.02 2.99
N TYR A 44 -3.55 16.68 4.04
CA TYR A 44 -2.65 15.53 4.04
C TYR A 44 -3.38 14.17 3.97
N PHE A 45 -4.39 13.95 4.83
CA PHE A 45 -5.08 12.65 4.93
C PHE A 45 -6.21 12.48 3.92
N LEU A 46 -6.89 13.56 3.51
CA LEU A 46 -8.09 13.50 2.67
C LEU A 46 -7.97 14.28 1.35
N GLY A 47 -6.83 14.91 1.06
CA GLY A 47 -6.66 15.74 -0.14
C GLY A 47 -7.65 16.92 -0.17
N GLY A 48 -7.98 17.46 1.00
CA GLY A 48 -8.97 18.54 1.15
C GLY A 48 -10.39 18.13 0.72
N ARG A 49 -10.68 16.82 0.61
CA ARG A 49 -11.96 16.23 0.15
C ARG A 49 -12.41 16.68 -1.25
N THR A 50 -11.50 17.24 -2.05
CA THR A 50 -11.77 17.75 -3.40
C THR A 50 -11.76 16.66 -4.46
N MET A 51 -11.22 15.47 -4.14
CA MET A 51 -11.13 14.37 -5.08
C MET A 51 -12.53 13.85 -5.47
N GLY A 52 -12.77 13.83 -6.78
CA GLY A 52 -13.95 13.25 -7.38
C GLY A 52 -14.00 11.72 -7.18
N PRO A 53 -15.17 11.10 -7.42
CA PRO A 53 -15.37 9.67 -7.18
C PRO A 53 -14.43 8.78 -8.01
N VAL A 54 -14.15 9.15 -9.27
CA VAL A 54 -13.26 8.35 -10.14
C VAL A 54 -11.82 8.34 -9.63
N ILE A 55 -11.28 9.51 -9.28
CA ILE A 55 -9.90 9.65 -8.76
C ILE A 55 -9.78 8.91 -7.42
N SER A 56 -10.81 9.03 -6.56
CA SER A 56 -10.87 8.31 -5.28
C SER A 56 -10.90 6.79 -5.50
N ALA A 57 -11.65 6.29 -6.49
CA ALA A 57 -11.72 4.87 -6.82
C ALA A 57 -10.39 4.34 -7.35
N LEU A 58 -9.75 5.09 -8.25
CA LEU A 58 -8.43 4.74 -8.79
C LEU A 58 -7.35 4.73 -7.70
N SER A 59 -7.37 5.71 -6.80
CA SER A 59 -6.45 5.77 -5.66
C SER A 59 -6.67 4.61 -4.68
N ALA A 60 -7.93 4.30 -4.37
CA ALA A 60 -8.27 3.15 -3.53
C ALA A 60 -7.83 1.84 -4.18
N GLY A 61 -8.08 1.67 -5.49
CA GLY A 61 -7.63 0.50 -6.25
C GLY A 61 -6.10 0.38 -6.27
N ALA A 62 -5.39 1.46 -6.59
CA ALA A 62 -3.93 1.46 -6.59
C ALA A 62 -3.34 1.14 -5.19
N SER A 63 -4.01 1.55 -4.12
CA SER A 63 -3.61 1.25 -2.74
C SER A 63 -3.84 -0.22 -2.38
N ASP A 64 -4.87 -0.85 -2.94
CA ASP A 64 -5.14 -2.29 -2.77
C ASP A 64 -4.14 -3.16 -3.55
N MET A 65 -3.65 -2.66 -4.70
CA MET A 65 -2.66 -3.35 -5.54
C MET A 65 -1.27 -3.35 -4.88
N SER A 66 -0.99 -4.41 -4.13
CA SER A 66 0.27 -4.62 -3.41
C SER A 66 1.11 -5.77 -3.99
N GLY A 67 2.14 -6.20 -3.26
CA GLY A 67 2.89 -7.43 -3.56
C GLY A 67 1.99 -8.67 -3.72
N TRP A 68 0.77 -8.65 -3.18
CA TRP A 68 -0.25 -9.67 -3.45
C TRP A 68 -0.56 -9.81 -4.94
N LEU A 69 -0.73 -8.73 -5.70
CA LEU A 69 -1.06 -8.86 -7.12
C LEU A 69 0.13 -9.35 -7.95
N LEU A 70 1.35 -8.93 -7.57
CA LEU A 70 2.56 -9.24 -8.32
C LEU A 70 3.09 -10.66 -8.03
N MET A 71 3.02 -11.11 -6.77
CA MET A 71 3.59 -12.38 -6.33
C MET A 71 2.54 -13.33 -5.75
N GLY A 72 1.57 -12.81 -5.00
CA GLY A 72 0.56 -13.63 -4.31
C GLY A 72 -0.40 -14.34 -5.26
N LEU A 73 -1.17 -13.59 -6.05
CA LEU A 73 -2.18 -14.12 -6.96
C LEU A 73 -1.58 -14.99 -8.08
N PRO A 74 -0.49 -14.59 -8.78
CA PRO A 74 0.16 -15.46 -9.76
C PRO A 74 0.77 -16.71 -9.11
N GLY A 75 1.31 -16.58 -7.89
CA GLY A 75 1.85 -17.71 -7.14
C GLY A 75 0.78 -18.72 -6.75
N ALA A 76 -0.40 -18.25 -6.32
CA ALA A 76 -1.55 -19.10 -6.05
C ALA A 76 -1.99 -19.84 -7.33
N LEU A 77 -2.24 -19.10 -8.42
CA LEU A 77 -2.64 -19.66 -9.72
C LEU A 77 -1.60 -20.64 -10.29
N TYR A 78 -0.31 -20.43 -10.05
CA TYR A 78 0.74 -21.36 -10.47
C TYR A 78 0.63 -22.72 -9.76
N VAL A 79 0.23 -22.72 -8.48
CA VAL A 79 0.12 -23.94 -7.66
C VAL A 79 -1.23 -24.65 -7.87
N SER A 80 -2.33 -23.90 -7.85
CA SER A 80 -3.70 -24.45 -7.90
C SER A 80 -4.30 -24.48 -9.31
N GLY A 81 -3.67 -23.81 -10.28
CA GLY A 81 -4.16 -23.66 -11.64
C GLY A 81 -5.26 -22.60 -11.77
N PHE A 82 -5.93 -22.59 -12.92
CA PHE A 82 -6.96 -21.60 -13.26
C PHE A 82 -8.17 -21.62 -12.33
N ILE A 83 -8.35 -22.63 -11.49
CA ILE A 83 -9.45 -22.69 -10.54
C ILE A 83 -9.48 -21.44 -9.67
N ASP A 84 -8.33 -20.94 -9.19
CA ASP A 84 -8.26 -19.76 -8.33
C ASP A 84 -8.55 -18.43 -9.04
N SER A 85 -8.89 -18.44 -10.33
CA SER A 85 -9.33 -17.25 -11.06
C SER A 85 -10.65 -16.68 -10.52
N TYR A 86 -11.43 -17.48 -9.75
CA TYR A 86 -12.63 -16.97 -9.07
C TYR A 86 -12.29 -15.83 -8.09
N ILE A 87 -11.05 -15.76 -7.59
CA ILE A 87 -10.59 -14.68 -6.71
C ILE A 87 -10.75 -13.32 -7.41
N ALA A 88 -10.36 -13.22 -8.70
CA ALA A 88 -10.48 -11.98 -9.46
C ALA A 88 -11.95 -11.56 -9.64
N ILE A 89 -12.84 -12.53 -9.89
CA ILE A 89 -14.29 -12.29 -10.03
C ILE A 89 -14.87 -11.82 -8.69
N GLY A 90 -14.56 -12.54 -7.61
CA GLY A 90 -15.01 -12.23 -6.26
C GLY A 90 -14.55 -10.85 -5.79
N LEU A 91 -13.28 -10.50 -6.04
CA LEU A 91 -12.73 -9.17 -5.73
C LEU A 91 -13.43 -8.08 -6.54
N THR A 92 -13.64 -8.29 -7.84
CA THR A 92 -14.31 -7.32 -8.70
C THR A 92 -15.74 -7.02 -8.22
N ILE A 93 -16.51 -8.08 -7.94
CA ILE A 93 -17.88 -7.94 -7.44
C ILE A 93 -17.86 -7.33 -6.04
N GLY A 94 -17.05 -7.85 -5.13
CA GLY A 94 -16.95 -7.36 -3.75
C GLY A 94 -16.56 -5.90 -3.65
N ALA A 95 -15.53 -5.47 -4.41
CA ALA A 95 -15.11 -4.08 -4.49
C ALA A 95 -16.21 -3.18 -5.08
N SER A 96 -16.91 -3.66 -6.12
CA SER A 96 -18.03 -2.92 -6.73
C SER A 96 -19.18 -2.71 -5.74
N LEU A 97 -19.57 -3.77 -5.02
CA LEU A 97 -20.64 -3.69 -4.01
C LEU A 97 -20.21 -2.78 -2.85
N ASN A 98 -18.97 -2.91 -2.37
CA ASN A 98 -18.43 -2.03 -1.33
C ASN A 98 -18.46 -0.55 -1.77
N TRP A 99 -18.03 -0.26 -3.00
CA TRP A 99 -18.02 1.09 -3.55
C TRP A 99 -19.43 1.69 -3.64
N ILE A 100 -20.40 0.92 -4.13
CA ILE A 100 -21.78 1.38 -4.32
C ILE A 100 -22.50 1.56 -2.98
N PHE A 101 -22.38 0.60 -2.05
CA PHE A 101 -23.20 0.58 -0.84
C PHE A 101 -22.55 1.26 0.37
N VAL A 102 -21.23 1.12 0.52
CA VAL A 102 -20.51 1.55 1.73
C VAL A 102 -19.84 2.90 1.51
N ALA A 103 -19.07 3.07 0.44
CA ALA A 103 -18.21 4.24 0.25
C ALA A 103 -18.99 5.57 0.25
N LYS A 104 -20.14 5.63 -0.45
CA LYS A 104 -20.97 6.84 -0.49
C LYS A 104 -21.52 7.21 0.89
N ARG A 105 -22.02 6.23 1.64
CA ARG A 105 -22.56 6.47 2.99
C ARG A 105 -21.44 6.94 3.91
N LEU A 106 -20.30 6.22 3.92
CA LEU A 106 -19.16 6.56 4.76
C LEU A 106 -18.63 7.98 4.48
N ARG A 107 -18.56 8.40 3.21
CA ARG A 107 -18.17 9.77 2.84
C ARG A 107 -19.11 10.82 3.44
N ILE A 108 -20.43 10.60 3.37
CA ILE A 108 -21.42 11.54 3.93
C ILE A 108 -21.28 11.64 5.45
N TYR A 109 -21.19 10.51 6.16
CA TYR A 109 -21.09 10.52 7.62
C TYR A 109 -19.78 11.14 8.12
N THR A 110 -18.66 10.81 7.47
CA THR A 110 -17.34 11.36 7.86
C THR A 110 -17.19 12.84 7.51
N SER A 111 -17.91 13.35 6.50
CA SER A 111 -17.82 14.78 6.12
C SER A 111 -18.84 15.66 6.84
N VAL A 112 -20.09 15.21 6.97
CA VAL A 112 -21.20 16.07 7.43
C VAL A 112 -21.39 16.00 8.94
N ILE A 113 -21.16 14.84 9.56
CA ILE A 113 -21.62 14.58 10.94
C ILE A 113 -20.48 14.69 11.94
N ALA A 114 -19.31 14.12 11.65
CA ALA A 114 -18.24 13.97 12.63
C ALA A 114 -16.94 14.70 12.29
N ASN A 115 -16.81 15.21 11.06
CA ASN A 115 -15.54 15.65 10.46
C ASN A 115 -14.36 14.69 10.74
N SER A 116 -14.64 13.38 10.77
CA SER A 116 -13.65 12.38 11.14
C SER A 116 -12.60 12.20 10.06
N LEU A 117 -11.34 12.15 10.49
CA LEU A 117 -10.19 11.93 9.61
C LEU A 117 -9.88 10.44 9.41
N THR A 118 -10.28 9.58 10.35
CA THR A 118 -9.95 8.14 10.34
C THR A 118 -11.17 7.26 10.66
N ILE A 119 -11.10 5.97 10.32
CA ILE A 119 -12.17 5.00 10.63
C ILE A 119 -12.39 4.81 12.14
N PRO A 120 -11.34 4.66 12.99
CA PRO A 120 -11.53 4.60 14.44
C PRO A 120 -12.25 5.84 15.00
N ASP A 121 -11.86 7.03 14.52
CA ASP A 121 -12.47 8.30 14.91
C ASP A 121 -13.93 8.39 14.44
N TYR A 122 -14.23 7.92 13.24
CA TYR A 122 -15.61 7.80 12.76
C TYR A 122 -16.45 6.87 13.64
N PHE A 123 -15.94 5.71 14.05
CA PHE A 123 -16.69 4.80 14.90
C PHE A 123 -16.93 5.36 16.29
N GLU A 124 -15.93 6.01 16.88
CA GLU A 124 -16.10 6.67 18.16
C GLU A 124 -17.22 7.70 18.13
N THR A 125 -17.22 8.62 17.16
CA THR A 125 -18.26 9.64 17.03
C THR A 125 -19.60 9.07 16.60
N ARG A 126 -19.61 8.01 15.78
CA ARG A 126 -20.86 7.40 15.30
C ARG A 126 -21.64 6.68 16.40
N PHE A 127 -20.94 6.18 17.42
CA PHE A 127 -21.52 5.40 18.52
C PHE A 127 -21.49 6.14 19.86
N ASP A 128 -21.14 7.43 19.88
CA ASP A 128 -21.02 8.26 21.09
C ASP A 128 -20.17 7.57 22.19
N ASP A 129 -19.00 7.04 21.79
CA ASP A 129 -18.11 6.31 22.70
C ASP A 129 -17.20 7.26 23.50
N ASP A 130 -17.72 7.77 24.62
CA ASP A 130 -16.99 8.65 25.54
C ASP A 130 -15.76 7.99 26.20
N LYS A 131 -15.63 6.65 26.11
CA LYS A 131 -14.54 5.89 26.75
C LYS A 131 -13.41 5.53 25.78
N HIS A 132 -13.53 5.90 24.50
CA HIS A 132 -12.55 5.63 23.45
C HIS A 132 -12.23 4.14 23.25
N ILE A 133 -13.10 3.23 23.69
CA ILE A 133 -12.88 1.78 23.61
C ILE A 133 -12.88 1.33 22.15
N LEU A 134 -13.83 1.81 21.35
CA LEU A 134 -13.92 1.51 19.92
C LEU A 134 -12.68 1.99 19.18
N ARG A 135 -12.18 3.19 19.50
CA ARG A 135 -10.95 3.71 18.91
C ARG A 135 -9.76 2.81 19.21
N ILE A 136 -9.59 2.39 20.47
CA ILE A 136 -8.49 1.51 20.88
C ILE A 136 -8.59 0.14 20.21
N VAL A 137 -9.78 -0.47 20.20
CA VAL A 137 -10.00 -1.79 19.57
C VAL A 137 -9.69 -1.72 18.08
N CYS A 138 -10.21 -0.70 17.37
CA CYS A 138 -9.91 -0.51 15.95
C CYS A 138 -8.42 -0.26 15.70
N ALA A 139 -7.76 0.56 16.53
CA ALA A 139 -6.33 0.82 16.40
C ALA A 139 -5.49 -0.45 16.58
N VAL A 140 -5.81 -1.29 17.56
CA VAL A 140 -5.12 -2.58 17.79
C VAL A 140 -5.33 -3.54 16.62
N VAL A 141 -6.56 -3.67 16.14
CA VAL A 141 -6.87 -4.50 14.96
C VAL A 141 -6.09 -4.00 13.74
N ILE A 142 -6.15 -2.70 13.44
CA ILE A 142 -5.40 -2.11 12.32
C ILE A 142 -3.92 -2.40 12.47
N LEU A 143 -3.32 -2.15 13.65
CA LEU A 143 -1.90 -2.35 13.89
C LEU A 143 -1.48 -3.80 13.62
N ILE A 144 -2.21 -4.78 14.14
CA ILE A 144 -1.90 -6.21 13.96
C ILE A 144 -1.97 -6.59 12.48
N PHE A 145 -3.09 -6.29 11.81
CA PHE A 145 -3.28 -6.70 10.42
C PHE A 145 -2.36 -5.95 9.45
N PHE A 146 -2.14 -4.65 9.67
CA PHE A 146 -1.20 -3.87 8.86
C PHE A 146 0.25 -4.30 9.07
N THR A 147 0.62 -4.78 10.25
CA THR A 147 1.98 -5.31 10.48
C THR A 147 2.27 -6.50 9.56
N PHE A 148 1.37 -7.47 9.51
CA PHE A 148 1.51 -8.62 8.60
C PHE A 148 1.46 -8.20 7.13
N TYR A 149 0.55 -7.28 6.79
CA TYR A 149 0.43 -6.74 5.44
C TYR A 149 1.74 -6.09 4.97
N VAL A 150 2.28 -5.13 5.74
CA VAL A 150 3.53 -4.42 5.40
C VAL A 150 4.70 -5.39 5.36
N SER A 151 4.80 -6.31 6.33
CA SER A 151 5.84 -7.34 6.34
C SER A 151 5.79 -8.21 5.09
N SER A 152 4.61 -8.62 4.64
CA SER A 152 4.47 -9.40 3.39
C SER A 152 4.88 -8.59 2.15
N GLY A 153 4.58 -7.29 2.14
CA GLY A 153 4.97 -6.37 1.06
C GLY A 153 6.48 -6.20 0.95
N LEU A 154 7.18 -6.03 2.08
CA LEU A 154 8.65 -5.96 2.13
C LEU A 154 9.30 -7.24 1.61
N VAL A 155 8.79 -8.41 2.02
CA VAL A 155 9.28 -9.71 1.54
C VAL A 155 9.05 -9.89 0.04
N SER A 156 7.87 -9.52 -0.46
CA SER A 156 7.56 -9.55 -1.89
C SER A 156 8.49 -8.63 -2.70
N GLY A 157 8.74 -7.43 -2.19
CA GLY A 157 9.69 -6.48 -2.79
C GLY A 157 11.10 -7.04 -2.85
N ALA A 158 11.62 -7.56 -1.73
CA ALA A 158 12.95 -8.16 -1.68
C ALA A 158 13.12 -9.31 -2.68
N LYS A 159 12.12 -10.21 -2.78
CA LYS A 159 12.12 -11.30 -3.78
C LYS A 159 12.09 -10.80 -5.21
N LEU A 160 11.34 -9.73 -5.49
CA LEU A 160 11.30 -9.10 -6.81
C LEU A 160 12.68 -8.57 -7.20
N PHE A 161 13.34 -7.85 -6.28
CA PHE A 161 14.68 -7.29 -6.52
C PHE A 161 15.74 -8.37 -6.67
N GLU A 162 15.65 -9.45 -5.89
CA GLU A 162 16.51 -10.62 -6.03
C GLU A 162 16.35 -11.26 -7.40
N SER A 163 15.12 -11.54 -7.83
CA SER A 163 14.86 -12.19 -9.11
C SER A 163 15.15 -11.30 -10.32
N THR A 164 14.98 -9.99 -10.20
CA THR A 164 15.08 -9.05 -11.34
C THR A 164 16.48 -8.49 -11.50
N PHE A 165 17.12 -8.12 -10.39
CA PHE A 165 18.42 -7.48 -10.39
C PHE A 165 19.54 -8.42 -9.98
N GLY A 166 19.26 -9.61 -9.41
CA GLY A 166 20.30 -10.52 -8.91
C GLY A 166 20.92 -10.09 -7.58
N ILE A 167 20.27 -9.16 -6.86
CA ILE A 167 20.71 -8.71 -5.54
C ILE A 167 20.32 -9.76 -4.51
N ARG A 168 21.26 -10.22 -3.68
CA ARG A 168 20.92 -11.20 -2.63
C ARG A 168 19.76 -10.72 -1.75
N TYR A 169 18.82 -11.62 -1.46
CA TYR A 169 17.64 -11.35 -0.64
C TYR A 169 17.93 -10.54 0.63
N ASP A 170 18.93 -10.93 1.43
CA ASP A 170 19.25 -10.29 2.72
C ASP A 170 19.56 -8.79 2.55
N TYR A 171 20.32 -8.46 1.50
CA TYR A 171 20.65 -7.08 1.18
C TYR A 171 19.41 -6.35 0.66
N ALA A 172 18.69 -6.91 -0.31
CA ALA A 172 17.48 -6.30 -0.88
C ALA A 172 16.42 -6.00 0.19
N LEU A 173 16.18 -6.92 1.12
CA LEU A 173 15.24 -6.75 2.22
C LEU A 173 15.70 -5.65 3.17
N THR A 174 16.96 -5.68 3.60
CA THR A 174 17.48 -4.77 4.63
C THR A 174 17.56 -3.34 4.11
N THR A 175 18.20 -3.11 2.96
CA THR A 175 18.27 -1.75 2.38
C THR A 175 16.91 -1.25 1.93
N GLY A 176 16.07 -2.10 1.33
CA GLY A 176 14.70 -1.74 0.97
C GLY A 176 13.89 -1.28 2.17
N THR A 177 13.95 -2.02 3.28
CA THR A 177 13.27 -1.67 4.52
C THR A 177 13.80 -0.35 5.10
N ILE A 178 15.12 -0.17 5.16
CA ILE A 178 15.73 1.08 5.67
C ILE A 178 15.27 2.28 4.84
N ILE A 179 15.29 2.17 3.51
CA ILE A 179 14.83 3.24 2.62
C ILE A 179 13.36 3.55 2.86
N ILE A 180 12.52 2.52 2.94
CA ILE A 180 11.07 2.67 3.17
C ILE A 180 10.79 3.36 4.50
N VAL A 181 11.41 2.89 5.56
CA VAL A 181 11.30 3.50 6.89
C VAL A 181 11.77 4.95 6.84
N ALA A 182 12.95 5.22 6.27
CA ALA A 182 13.51 6.56 6.21
C ALA A 182 12.59 7.56 5.49
N TYR A 183 12.11 7.25 4.28
CA TYR A 183 11.23 8.20 3.58
C TYR A 183 9.85 8.31 4.25
N THR A 184 9.33 7.24 4.86
CA THR A 184 8.06 7.28 5.59
C THR A 184 8.14 8.18 6.84
N PHE A 185 9.28 8.20 7.53
CA PHE A 185 9.50 9.11 8.67
C PHE A 185 9.75 10.56 8.23
N LEU A 186 10.35 10.77 7.06
CA LEU A 186 10.62 12.12 6.52
C LEU A 186 9.37 12.80 5.92
N GLY A 187 8.38 12.00 5.50
CA GLY A 187 7.11 12.49 4.95
C GLY A 187 6.92 12.07 3.50
#